data_AF-A0A2P4X132-F1
#
_entry.id   AF-A0A2P4X132-F1
#
_cell.length_a   1.000
_cell.length_b   1.000
_cell.length_c   1.000
_cell.angle_alpha   90.00
_cell.angle_beta   90.00
_cell.angle_gamma   90.00
#
_symmetry.space_group_name_H-M   'P 1'
#
loop_
_entity.id
_entity.type
_entity.pdbx_description
1 polymer ?
#
loop_
_entity_poly.entity_id
_entity_poly.type
_entity_poly.pdbx_seq_one_letter_code
_entity_poly.pdbx_strand_id
1 'polypeptide(L)'
;MVGIFGGDALRSLAAATPAEQAERIEAFDTYERGLIAHVQGLQTPVAEMNPAQPKPLRLKVNPYEGKEGENIYFWVREVELAMDAALISTEQLRVAFALSNLGGRAKPWAYTPEETSPDCFTTWDQLCEQLRSTFLPANYEYRQRSRFLACKQGKRELHEYIQEMRILVAALEGNPYMNTSM
;
A
#
# COMPACT_ATOMS: atom_id res chain seq x y z
N MET A 1 -32.13 19.87 -7.84
CA MET A 1 -32.00 19.08 -6.60
C MET A 1 -33.35 19.17 -5.90
N VAL A 2 -34.21 18.16 -6.04
CA VAL A 2 -35.54 18.16 -5.39
C VAL A 2 -35.30 17.81 -3.92
N GLY A 3 -35.59 18.75 -3.02
CA GLY A 3 -35.42 18.56 -1.58
C GLY A 3 -36.30 17.41 -1.07
N ILE A 4 -35.80 16.72 -0.04
CA ILE A 4 -36.38 15.50 0.55
C ILE A 4 -37.81 15.74 1.10
N PHE A 5 -38.19 16.99 1.32
CA PHE A 5 -39.54 17.38 1.72
C PHE A 5 -40.25 18.10 0.57
N GLY A 6 -41.39 17.53 0.13
CA GLY A 6 -42.22 18.11 -0.92
C GLY A 6 -42.78 19.48 -0.52
N GLY A 7 -42.95 20.38 -1.50
CA GLY A 7 -43.41 21.76 -1.25
C GLY A 7 -44.77 21.88 -0.54
N ASP A 8 -45.61 20.86 -0.64
CA ASP A 8 -46.89 20.78 0.08
C ASP A 8 -46.72 20.51 1.58
N ALA A 9 -45.68 19.78 1.98
CA ALA A 9 -45.35 19.55 3.38
C ALA A 9 -44.91 20.85 4.07
N LEU A 10 -44.12 21.67 3.37
CA LEU A 10 -43.70 22.99 3.87
C LEU A 10 -44.87 23.97 3.95
N ARG A 11 -45.81 23.92 2.98
CA ARG A 11 -47.01 24.78 2.99
C ARG A 11 -47.98 24.38 4.11
N SER A 12 -48.14 23.08 4.37
CA SER A 12 -48.92 22.58 5.51
C SER A 12 -48.28 22.94 6.85
N LEU A 13 -46.94 22.94 6.94
CA LEU A 13 -46.22 23.36 8.14
C LEU A 13 -46.44 24.85 8.43
N ALA A 14 -46.36 25.71 7.41
CA ALA A 14 -46.54 27.15 7.54
C ALA A 14 -47.97 27.57 7.90
N ALA A 15 -48.97 26.72 7.59
CA ALA A 15 -50.38 26.95 7.92
C ALA A 15 -50.78 26.42 9.31
N ALA A 16 -49.94 25.61 9.95
CA ALA A 16 -50.20 25.04 11.26
C ALA A 16 -49.96 26.07 12.37
N THR A 17 -50.76 26.02 13.42
CA THR A 17 -50.57 26.86 14.60
C THR A 17 -49.29 26.47 15.34
N PRO A 18 -48.68 27.39 16.13
CA PRO A 18 -47.45 27.07 16.88
C PRO A 18 -47.59 25.84 17.80
N ALA A 19 -48.79 25.58 18.32
CA ALA A 19 -49.06 24.42 19.17
C ALA A 19 -49.04 23.11 18.36
N GLU A 20 -49.67 23.07 17.19
CA GLU A 20 -49.66 21.90 16.30
C GLU A 20 -48.28 21.62 15.72
N GLN A 21 -47.47 22.66 15.50
CA GLN A 21 -46.06 22.51 15.11
C GLN A 21 -45.24 21.86 16.22
N ALA A 22 -45.41 22.31 17.47
CA ALA A 22 -44.72 21.74 18.63
C ALA A 22 -45.08 20.26 18.85
N GLU A 23 -46.37 19.91 18.75
CA GLU A 23 -46.83 18.52 18.88
C GLU A 23 -46.25 17.60 17.79
N ARG A 24 -46.14 18.10 16.54
CA ARG A 24 -45.54 17.33 15.44
C ARG A 24 -44.03 17.13 15.62
N ILE A 25 -43.33 18.11 16.17
CA ILE A 25 -41.90 17.99 16.50
C ILE A 25 -41.72 16.94 17.60
N GLU A 26 -42.54 16.97 18.65
CA GLU A 26 -42.46 16.00 19.75
C GLU A 26 -42.78 14.57 19.28
N ALA A 27 -43.75 14.42 18.38
CA ALA A 27 -44.06 13.13 17.76
C ALA A 27 -42.89 12.60 16.92
N PHE A 28 -42.22 13.50 16.17
CA PHE A 28 -41.04 13.14 15.38
C PHE A 28 -39.85 12.76 16.29
N ASP A 29 -39.55 13.54 17.33
CA ASP A 29 -38.51 13.25 18.31
C ASP A 29 -38.75 11.90 19.01
N THR A 30 -40.02 11.56 19.26
CA THR A 30 -40.39 10.27 19.86
C THR A 30 -40.18 9.11 18.89
N TYR A 31 -40.53 9.29 17.62
CA TYR A 31 -40.26 8.32 16.57
C TYR A 31 -38.75 8.11 16.35
N GLU A 32 -37.98 9.19 16.28
CA GLU A 32 -36.53 9.14 16.09
C GLU A 32 -35.85 8.43 17.27
N ARG A 33 -36.21 8.77 18.51
CA ARG A 33 -35.72 8.06 19.70
C ARG A 33 -36.09 6.57 19.69
N GLY A 34 -37.30 6.22 19.26
CA GLY A 34 -37.73 4.83 19.11
C GLY A 34 -36.93 4.07 18.05
N LEU A 35 -36.63 4.73 16.93
CA LEU A 35 -35.83 4.15 15.85
C LEU A 35 -34.37 3.95 16.28
N ILE A 36 -33.77 4.92 16.95
CA ILE A 36 -32.42 4.81 17.52
C ILE A 36 -32.36 3.66 18.53
N ALA A 37 -33.33 3.57 19.44
CA ALA A 37 -33.40 2.49 20.42
C ALA A 37 -33.58 1.12 19.75
N HIS A 38 -34.36 1.05 18.66
CA HIS A 38 -34.54 -0.18 17.89
C HIS A 38 -33.24 -0.59 17.18
N VAL A 39 -32.54 0.35 16.55
CA VAL A 39 -31.25 0.09 15.88
C VAL A 39 -30.17 -0.31 16.90
N GLN A 40 -30.13 0.34 18.07
CA GLN A 40 -29.24 -0.04 19.17
C GLN A 40 -29.61 -1.38 19.80
N GLY A 41 -30.90 -1.73 19.86
CA GLY A 41 -31.35 -3.05 20.32
C GLY A 41 -31.10 -4.17 19.31
N LEU A 42 -31.09 -3.83 18.01
CA LEU A 42 -30.70 -4.73 16.91
C LEU A 42 -29.18 -4.85 16.76
N GLN A 43 -28.40 -3.91 17.31
CA GLN A 43 -27.00 -4.16 17.63
C GLN A 43 -26.96 -5.20 18.76
N THR A 44 -27.10 -6.48 18.38
CA THR A 44 -26.50 -7.56 19.17
C THR A 44 -25.10 -7.08 19.58
N PRO A 45 -24.65 -7.27 20.83
CA PRO A 45 -23.25 -7.12 21.12
C PRO A 45 -22.57 -8.09 20.16
N VAL A 46 -21.94 -7.55 19.12
CA VAL A 46 -20.93 -8.26 18.38
C VAL A 46 -19.93 -8.53 19.48
N ALA A 47 -20.07 -9.70 20.11
CA ALA A 47 -19.13 -10.20 21.11
C ALA A 47 -17.79 -9.88 20.48
N GLU A 48 -17.07 -8.91 21.08
CA GLU A 48 -15.90 -8.30 20.48
C GLU A 48 -15.13 -9.44 19.86
N MET A 49 -15.23 -9.55 18.53
CA MET A 49 -14.53 -10.58 17.80
C MET A 49 -13.14 -10.03 17.90
N ASN A 50 -12.46 -10.41 18.98
CA ASN A 50 -11.12 -10.03 19.35
C ASN A 50 -10.36 -10.14 18.02
N PRO A 51 -9.99 -9.01 17.37
CA PRO A 51 -9.58 -9.06 15.98
C PRO A 51 -8.41 -10.02 15.98
N ALA A 52 -8.63 -11.21 15.42
CA ALA A 52 -7.67 -12.30 15.55
C ALA A 52 -6.37 -11.73 15.02
N GLN A 53 -5.36 -11.60 15.89
CA GLN A 53 -4.13 -10.92 15.50
C GLN A 53 -3.66 -11.58 14.21
N PRO A 54 -3.46 -10.80 13.13
CA PRO A 54 -3.10 -11.38 11.85
C PRO A 54 -1.86 -12.24 12.06
N LYS A 55 -1.92 -13.49 11.59
CA LYS A 55 -0.83 -14.43 11.78
C LYS A 55 0.27 -14.10 10.77
N PRO A 56 1.54 -13.92 11.19
CA PRO A 56 2.65 -13.70 10.27
C PRO A 56 2.75 -14.83 9.24
N LEU A 57 2.81 -14.46 7.97
CA LEU A 57 3.08 -15.37 6.85
C LEU A 57 4.55 -15.26 6.47
N ARG A 58 5.21 -16.41 6.29
CA ARG A 58 6.59 -16.47 5.82
C ARG A 58 6.59 -16.66 4.30
N LEU A 59 6.75 -15.55 3.57
CA LEU A 59 6.96 -15.60 2.14
C LEU A 59 8.42 -15.96 1.83
N LYS A 60 8.63 -16.75 0.79
CA LYS A 60 9.97 -17.05 0.28
C LYS A 60 10.38 -15.94 -0.69
N VAL A 61 11.45 -15.23 -0.37
CA VAL A 61 12.07 -14.23 -1.25
C VAL A 61 13.26 -14.86 -1.95
N ASN A 62 13.45 -14.56 -3.23
CA ASN A 62 14.66 -14.97 -3.93
C ASN A 62 15.82 -14.06 -3.51
N PRO A 63 16.99 -14.61 -3.13
CA PRO A 63 18.08 -13.76 -2.68
C PRO A 63 18.58 -12.82 -3.78
N TYR A 64 18.85 -11.56 -3.44
CA TYR A 64 19.50 -10.64 -4.37
C TYR A 64 20.98 -10.96 -4.46
N GLU A 65 21.46 -11.31 -5.63
CA GLU A 65 22.85 -11.73 -5.83
C GLU A 65 23.79 -10.57 -6.16
N GLY A 66 23.25 -9.43 -6.58
CA GLY A 66 24.02 -8.29 -7.07
C GLY A 66 24.67 -8.58 -8.41
N LYS A 67 23.99 -9.31 -9.30
CA LYS A 67 24.46 -9.61 -10.68
C LYS A 67 24.10 -8.47 -11.65
N GLU A 68 24.91 -8.27 -12.70
CA GLU A 68 24.54 -7.32 -13.75
C GLU A 68 23.25 -7.78 -14.45
N GLY A 69 22.28 -6.87 -14.57
CA GLY A 69 20.96 -7.17 -15.16
C GLY A 69 19.92 -7.69 -14.17
N GLU A 70 20.30 -8.02 -12.94
CA GLU A 70 19.36 -8.31 -11.87
C GLU A 70 18.57 -7.04 -11.49
N ASN A 71 17.25 -7.17 -11.31
CA ASN A 71 16.39 -6.01 -11.08
C ASN A 71 16.22 -5.75 -9.57
N ILE A 72 17.05 -4.86 -9.04
CA ILE A 72 17.00 -4.43 -7.65
C ILE A 72 15.63 -3.88 -7.23
N TYR A 73 14.91 -3.16 -8.10
CA TYR A 73 13.60 -2.58 -7.76
C TYR A 73 12.54 -3.64 -7.57
N PHE A 74 12.59 -4.71 -8.38
CA PHE A 74 11.71 -5.86 -8.22
C PHE A 74 12.00 -6.60 -6.92
N TRP A 75 13.28 -6.83 -6.62
CA TRP A 75 13.69 -7.48 -5.37
C TRP A 75 13.29 -6.69 -4.12
N VAL A 76 13.53 -5.37 -4.11
CA VAL A 76 13.09 -4.46 -3.03
C VAL A 76 11.59 -4.62 -2.78
N ARG A 77 10.79 -4.70 -3.84
CA ARG A 77 9.34 -4.88 -3.73
C ARG A 77 8.93 -6.26 -3.19
N GLU A 78 9.60 -7.33 -3.63
CA GLU A 78 9.37 -8.67 -3.10
C GLU A 78 9.68 -8.73 -1.60
N VAL A 79 10.76 -8.07 -1.18
CA VAL A 79 11.17 -7.97 0.22
C VAL A 79 10.16 -7.18 1.04
N GLU A 80 9.71 -6.01 0.57
CA GLU A 80 8.65 -5.21 1.23
C GLU A 80 7.38 -6.04 1.44
N LEU A 81 6.94 -6.76 0.41
CA LEU A 81 5.76 -7.62 0.50
C LEU A 81 5.95 -8.74 1.54
N ALA A 82 7.16 -9.32 1.61
CA ALA A 82 7.47 -10.33 2.61
C ALA A 82 7.55 -9.75 4.02
N MET A 83 8.04 -8.52 4.20
CA MET A 83 8.03 -7.81 5.47
C MET A 83 6.61 -7.54 5.96
N ASP A 84 5.74 -7.03 5.07
CA ASP A 84 4.33 -6.76 5.37
C ASP A 84 3.60 -8.05 5.76
N ALA A 85 3.80 -9.13 4.99
CA ALA A 85 3.20 -10.44 5.27
C ALA A 85 3.73 -11.05 6.59
N ALA A 86 4.98 -10.80 6.93
CA ALA A 86 5.61 -11.24 8.17
C ALA A 86 5.36 -10.30 9.37
N LEU A 87 4.61 -9.21 9.18
CA LEU A 87 4.33 -8.19 10.19
C LEU A 87 5.60 -7.58 10.81
N ILE A 88 6.63 -7.36 9.97
CA ILE A 88 7.89 -6.75 10.38
C ILE A 88 7.73 -5.22 10.40
N SER A 89 7.69 -4.65 11.60
CA SER A 89 7.36 -3.23 11.81
C SER A 89 8.56 -2.34 12.17
N THR A 90 9.63 -2.90 12.76
CA THR A 90 10.78 -2.09 13.19
C THR A 90 11.83 -2.02 12.10
N GLU A 91 12.47 -0.86 11.94
CA GLU A 91 13.53 -0.66 10.95
C GLU A 91 14.70 -1.63 11.15
N GLN A 92 15.07 -1.94 12.40
CA GLN A 92 16.12 -2.92 12.68
C GLN A 92 15.76 -4.32 12.17
N LEU A 93 14.50 -4.75 12.36
CA LEU A 93 14.07 -6.06 11.85
C LEU A 93 13.91 -6.05 10.32
N ARG A 94 13.50 -4.93 9.73
CA ARG A 94 13.45 -4.77 8.27
C ARG A 94 14.85 -4.91 7.67
N VAL A 95 15.82 -4.16 8.18
CA VAL A 95 17.22 -4.25 7.76
C VAL A 95 17.76 -5.67 7.94
N ALA A 96 17.59 -6.28 9.12
CA ALA A 96 18.06 -7.64 9.38
C ALA A 96 17.41 -8.67 8.42
N PHE A 97 16.11 -8.55 8.16
CA PHE A 97 15.39 -9.40 7.23
C PHE A 97 15.92 -9.23 5.80
N ALA A 98 16.09 -8.00 5.33
CA ALA A 98 16.64 -7.72 4.01
C ALA A 98 18.06 -8.28 3.84
N LEU A 99 18.95 -8.04 4.81
CA LEU A 99 20.32 -8.58 4.82
C LEU A 99 20.32 -10.12 4.76
N SER A 100 19.38 -10.77 5.46
CA SER A 100 19.24 -12.23 5.40
C SER A 100 18.84 -12.77 4.03
N ASN A 101 18.24 -11.92 3.18
CA ASN A 101 17.84 -12.22 1.81
C ASN A 101 18.88 -11.73 0.78
N LEU A 102 20.10 -11.39 1.20
CA LEU A 102 21.21 -11.14 0.28
C LEU A 102 21.95 -12.46 -0.04
N GLY A 103 22.33 -12.61 -1.30
CA GLY A 103 23.10 -13.71 -1.83
C GLY A 103 24.29 -13.23 -2.67
N GLY A 104 24.97 -14.15 -3.34
CA GLY A 104 25.99 -13.84 -4.34
C GLY A 104 27.03 -12.83 -3.87
N ARG A 105 27.23 -11.76 -4.65
CA ARG A 105 28.16 -10.65 -4.37
C ARG A 105 27.59 -9.64 -3.37
N ALA A 106 26.27 -9.52 -3.27
CA ALA A 106 25.62 -8.62 -2.34
C ALA A 106 25.83 -9.03 -0.88
N LYS A 107 25.85 -10.34 -0.60
CA LYS A 107 26.06 -10.86 0.75
C LYS A 107 27.41 -10.46 1.38
N PRO A 108 28.58 -10.76 0.76
CA PRO A 108 29.86 -10.37 1.36
C PRO A 108 30.03 -8.84 1.43
N TRP A 109 29.50 -8.10 0.45
CA TRP A 109 29.50 -6.62 0.46
C TRP A 109 28.87 -6.07 1.74
N ALA A 110 27.66 -6.53 2.08
CA ALA A 110 26.92 -6.01 3.23
C ALA A 110 27.56 -6.32 4.60
N TYR A 111 28.56 -7.20 4.66
CA TYR A 111 29.31 -7.53 5.88
C TYR A 111 30.78 -7.08 5.82
N THR A 112 31.14 -6.23 4.86
CA THR A 112 32.49 -5.67 4.80
C THR A 112 32.73 -4.69 5.94
N PRO A 113 33.98 -4.56 6.45
CA PRO A 113 34.28 -3.77 7.64
C PRO A 113 33.84 -2.29 7.57
N GLU A 114 33.73 -1.71 6.38
CA GLU A 114 33.22 -0.35 6.16
C GLU A 114 31.71 -0.23 6.41
N GLU A 115 30.96 -1.33 6.22
CA GLU A 115 29.50 -1.41 6.37
C GLU A 115 29.04 -2.16 7.64
N THR A 116 29.96 -2.76 8.39
CA THR A 116 29.65 -3.45 9.66
C THR A 116 29.68 -2.50 10.87
N SER A 117 29.75 -1.19 10.66
CA SER A 117 29.50 -0.22 11.74
C SER A 117 28.07 -0.43 12.27
N PRO A 118 27.84 -0.41 13.60
CA PRO A 118 26.50 -0.57 14.20
C PRO A 118 25.42 0.36 13.62
N ASP A 119 25.85 1.47 13.01
CA ASP A 119 25.00 2.50 12.43
C ASP A 119 25.02 2.52 10.88
N CYS A 120 25.58 1.51 10.21
CA CYS A 120 25.69 1.55 8.74
C CYS A 120 24.32 1.47 8.04
N PHE A 121 23.40 0.67 8.57
CA PHE A 121 22.05 0.52 8.04
C PHE A 121 21.03 0.75 9.15
N THR A 122 20.67 2.02 9.36
CA THR A 122 19.70 2.39 10.40
C THR A 122 18.25 2.25 9.93
N THR A 123 18.03 2.28 8.61
CA THR A 123 16.70 2.22 7.98
C THR A 123 16.72 1.38 6.69
N TRP A 124 15.54 0.88 6.31
CA TRP A 124 15.30 0.20 5.04
C TRP A 124 15.66 1.06 3.83
N ASP A 125 15.30 2.34 3.86
CA ASP A 125 15.56 3.29 2.79
C ASP A 125 17.08 3.50 2.58
N GLN A 126 17.83 3.65 3.69
CA GLN A 126 19.28 3.76 3.64
C GLN A 126 19.94 2.52 3.02
N LEU A 127 19.48 1.32 3.39
CA LEU A 127 19.96 0.07 2.79
C LEU A 127 19.64 0.01 1.28
N CYS A 128 18.43 0.41 0.88
CA CYS A 128 18.04 0.47 -0.52
C CYS A 128 18.90 1.43 -1.33
N GLU A 129 19.21 2.61 -0.78
CA GLU A 129 20.07 3.59 -1.43
C GLU A 129 21.50 3.06 -1.62
N GLN A 130 22.08 2.43 -0.59
CA GLN A 130 23.42 1.84 -0.67
C GLN A 130 23.48 0.66 -1.66
N LEU A 131 22.45 -0.20 -1.68
CA LEU A 131 22.37 -1.27 -2.66
C LEU A 131 22.29 -0.70 -4.09
N ARG A 132 21.52 0.37 -4.30
CA ARG A 132 21.41 1.03 -5.61
C ARG A 132 22.72 1.67 -6.03
N SER A 133 23.39 2.42 -5.14
CA SER A 133 24.65 3.09 -5.46
C SER A 133 25.79 2.11 -5.75
N THR A 134 25.82 0.96 -5.07
CA THR A 134 26.86 -0.05 -5.23
C THR A 134 26.63 -0.94 -6.45
N PHE A 135 25.40 -1.41 -6.68
CA PHE A 135 25.14 -2.44 -7.69
C PHE A 135 24.57 -1.91 -9.01
N LEU A 136 24.04 -0.68 -9.06
CA LEU A 136 23.60 -0.09 -10.32
C LEU A 136 24.75 0.65 -11.02
N PRO A 137 24.90 0.50 -12.34
CA PRO A 137 25.89 1.27 -13.09
C PRO A 137 25.52 2.76 -13.10
N ALA A 138 26.52 3.64 -13.15
CA ALA A 138 26.32 5.10 -13.15
C ALA A 138 25.41 5.63 -14.28
N ASN A 139 25.31 4.89 -15.39
CA ASN A 139 24.43 5.22 -16.52
C ASN A 139 23.14 4.38 -16.55
N TYR A 140 22.73 3.79 -15.42
CA TYR A 140 21.56 2.92 -15.32
C TYR A 140 20.29 3.59 -15.87
N GLU A 141 19.98 4.80 -15.39
CA GLU A 141 18.78 5.53 -15.81
C GLU A 141 18.76 5.80 -17.32
N TYR A 142 19.90 6.22 -17.88
CA TYR A 142 20.07 6.41 -19.32
C TYR A 142 19.86 5.09 -20.10
N ARG A 143 20.41 3.98 -19.60
CA ARG A 143 20.24 2.64 -20.19
C ARG A 143 18.76 2.24 -20.19
N GLN A 144 18.03 2.44 -19.08
CA GLN A 144 16.62 2.09 -19.01
C GLN A 144 15.75 2.99 -19.89
N ARG A 145 16.02 4.31 -19.96
CA ARG A 145 15.34 5.23 -20.89
C ARG A 145 15.54 4.82 -22.34
N SER A 146 16.77 4.50 -22.71
CA SER A 146 17.09 4.02 -24.06
C SER A 146 16.35 2.72 -24.39
N ARG A 147 16.34 1.74 -23.46
CA ARG A 147 15.57 0.50 -23.62
C ARG A 147 14.07 0.74 -23.74
N PHE A 148 13.51 1.61 -22.93
CA PHE A 148 12.10 1.99 -22.98
C PHE A 148 11.72 2.56 -24.35
N LEU A 149 12.49 3.52 -24.85
CA LEU A 149 12.24 4.13 -26.17
C LEU A 149 12.43 3.14 -27.33
N ALA A 150 13.34 2.17 -27.17
CA ALA A 150 13.57 1.12 -28.15
C ALA A 150 12.54 -0.03 -28.07
N CYS A 151 11.80 -0.16 -26.97
CA CYS A 151 10.90 -1.28 -26.73
C CYS A 151 9.67 -1.23 -27.65
N LYS A 152 9.61 -2.16 -28.60
CA LYS A 152 8.50 -2.32 -29.55
C LYS A 152 7.95 -3.72 -29.48
N GLN A 153 6.64 -3.92 -29.61
CA GLN A 153 6.03 -5.24 -29.56
C GLN A 153 6.65 -6.20 -30.61
N GLY A 154 6.77 -5.75 -31.86
CA GLY A 154 7.36 -6.55 -32.94
C GLY A 154 6.58 -7.84 -33.19
N LYS A 155 7.27 -8.99 -33.16
CA LYS A 155 6.68 -10.34 -33.30
C LYS A 155 6.39 -11.03 -31.96
N ARG A 156 6.61 -10.33 -30.84
CA ARG A 156 6.45 -10.91 -29.50
C ARG A 156 4.99 -11.06 -29.13
N GLU A 157 4.71 -11.99 -28.24
CA GLU A 157 3.37 -12.08 -27.67
C GLU A 157 3.05 -10.82 -26.87
N LEU A 158 1.77 -10.44 -26.87
CA LEU A 158 1.32 -9.23 -26.18
C LEU A 158 1.68 -9.25 -24.70
N HIS A 159 1.60 -10.41 -24.06
CA HIS A 159 1.88 -10.57 -22.64
C HIS A 159 3.36 -10.31 -22.32
N GLU A 160 4.30 -10.83 -23.12
CA GLU A 160 5.74 -10.60 -22.96
C GLU A 160 6.10 -9.13 -23.14
N TYR A 161 5.50 -8.48 -24.15
CA TYR A 161 5.71 -7.05 -24.40
C TYR A 161 5.20 -6.18 -23.23
N ILE A 162 4.01 -6.47 -22.72
CA ILE A 162 3.43 -5.76 -21.57
C ILE A 162 4.31 -5.95 -20.33
N GLN A 163 4.79 -7.17 -20.08
CA GLN A 163 5.68 -7.46 -18.95
C GLN A 163 6.97 -6.66 -19.03
N GLU A 164 7.64 -6.65 -20.19
CA GLU A 164 8.86 -5.84 -20.33
C GLU A 164 8.58 -4.35 -20.18
N MET A 165 7.46 -3.84 -20.73
CA MET A 165 7.12 -2.43 -20.55
C MET A 165 6.86 -2.05 -19.09
N ARG A 166 6.18 -2.89 -18.32
CA ARG A 166 5.99 -2.65 -16.87
C ARG A 166 7.32 -2.59 -16.14
N ILE A 167 8.24 -3.50 -16.45
CA ILE A 167 9.58 -3.52 -15.85
C ILE A 167 10.38 -2.26 -16.22
N LEU A 168 10.26 -1.77 -17.45
CA LEU A 168 10.98 -0.56 -17.88
C LEU A 168 10.40 0.71 -17.25
N VAL A 169 9.07 0.82 -17.14
CA VAL A 169 8.41 1.94 -16.45
C VAL A 169 8.80 1.96 -14.97
N ALA A 170 8.74 0.81 -14.31
CA ALA A 170 9.16 0.63 -12.93
C ALA A 170 10.58 1.15 -12.64
N ALA A 171 11.51 0.82 -13.54
CA ALA A 171 12.90 1.22 -13.41
C ALA A 171 13.13 2.73 -13.62
N LEU A 172 12.24 3.40 -14.35
CA LEU A 172 12.28 4.85 -14.57
C LEU A 172 11.64 5.64 -13.44
N GLU A 173 10.54 5.13 -12.87
CA GLU A 173 9.85 5.74 -11.74
C GLU A 173 10.56 5.46 -10.40
N GLY A 174 11.52 4.54 -10.41
CA GLY A 174 12.19 4.05 -9.19
C GLY A 174 11.28 3.21 -8.30
N ASN A 175 10.08 2.88 -8.76
CA ASN A 175 9.08 2.13 -8.00
C ASN A 175 8.17 1.33 -8.96
N PRO A 176 8.10 -0.01 -8.85
CA PRO A 176 7.40 -0.79 -9.87
C PRO A 176 5.87 -0.73 -9.90
N TYR A 177 5.17 -0.22 -8.87
CA TYR A 177 3.69 -0.36 -8.81
C TYR A 177 2.92 0.75 -8.06
N MET A 178 3.42 1.98 -7.95
CA MET A 178 2.69 3.04 -7.24
C MET A 178 1.62 3.77 -8.07
N ASN A 179 0.79 3.06 -8.85
CA ASN A 179 -0.45 3.61 -9.43
C ASN A 179 -1.42 2.51 -9.88
N THR A 180 -2.31 2.06 -8.99
CA THR A 180 -3.71 1.68 -9.28
C THR A 180 -4.42 1.41 -7.95
N SER A 181 -4.84 2.49 -7.29
CA SER A 181 -5.99 2.52 -6.36
C SER A 181 -6.50 3.96 -6.37
N MET A 182 -7.42 4.25 -7.30
CA MET A 182 -8.43 5.31 -7.17
C MET A 182 -9.76 4.63 -6.91
#